data_AF-A0A7Y4TCS5-F1
#
_entry.id   AF-A0A7Y4TCS5-F1
#
_cell.length_a   1.000
_cell.length_b   1.000
_cell.length_c   1.000
_cell.angle_alpha   90.00
_cell.angle_beta   90.00
_cell.angle_gamma   90.00
#
_symmetry.space_group_name_H-M   'P 1'
#
loop_
_entity.id
_entity.type
_entity.pdbx_description
1 polymer ?
#
loop_
_entity_poly.entity_id
_entity_poly.type
_entity_poly.pdbx_seq_one_letter_code
_entity_poly.pdbx_strand_id
1 'polypeptide(L)'
;MNVVAAFEAERKRLTHVAYRMLGRWSEAEDAVQDAYLRWQAADRSAIATPAAWLTTVIVRLCLDRMRRAKASREVYVGPWLPEPILTMEGGERREAEMES
;
A
#
# COMPACT_ATOMS: atom_id res chain seq x y z
N MET A 1 26.51 -12.58 0.97
CA MET A 1 25.44 -12.50 1.98
C MET A 1 24.16 -13.02 1.36
N ASN A 2 23.48 -13.99 1.97
CA ASN A 2 22.20 -14.49 1.43
C ASN A 2 21.16 -13.36 1.55
N VAL A 3 20.69 -12.88 0.41
CA VAL A 3 19.81 -11.71 0.28
C VAL A 3 18.48 -11.94 1.02
N VAL A 4 17.94 -13.15 0.92
CA VAL A 4 16.70 -13.54 1.59
C VAL A 4 16.94 -13.60 3.10
N ALA A 5 18.02 -14.25 3.55
CA ALA A 5 18.30 -14.39 4.98
C ALA A 5 18.45 -13.05 5.71
N ALA A 6 19.09 -12.06 5.07
CA ALA A 6 19.25 -10.72 5.64
C ALA A 6 17.91 -10.00 5.84
N PHE A 7 16.98 -10.16 4.90
CA PHE A 7 15.65 -9.57 5.01
C PHE A 7 14.77 -10.36 5.99
N GLU A 8 14.78 -11.68 5.93
CA GLU A 8 13.97 -12.55 6.79
C GLU A 8 14.31 -12.35 8.27
N ALA A 9 15.58 -12.11 8.60
CA ALA A 9 16.00 -11.74 9.95
C ALA A 9 15.30 -10.47 10.47
N GLU A 10 14.87 -9.59 9.57
CA GLU A 10 14.26 -8.31 9.90
C GLU A 10 12.76 -8.24 9.67
N ARG A 11 12.18 -9.17 8.90
CA ARG A 11 10.77 -9.17 8.49
C ARG A 11 9.84 -8.90 9.66
N LYS A 12 9.95 -9.68 10.75
CA LYS A 12 9.11 -9.52 11.94
C LYS A 12 9.23 -8.13 12.58
N ARG A 13 10.45 -7.59 12.69
CA ARG A 13 10.69 -6.26 13.26
C ARG A 13 10.07 -5.18 12.37
N LEU A 14 10.29 -5.27 11.06
CA LEU A 14 9.76 -4.31 10.09
C LEU A 14 8.23 -4.32 10.06
N THR A 15 7.60 -5.50 10.13
CA THR A 15 6.13 -5.61 10.23
C THR A 15 5.60 -4.92 11.49
N HIS A 16 6.23 -5.12 12.65
CA HIS A 16 5.83 -4.42 13.88
C HIS A 16 6.04 -2.89 13.82
N VAL A 17 7.07 -2.42 13.12
CA VAL A 17 7.26 -0.97 12.88
C VAL A 17 6.13 -0.44 11.99
N ALA A 18 5.88 -1.08 10.86
CA ALA A 18 4.84 -0.66 9.92
C ALA A 18 3.45 -0.73 10.56
N TYR A 19 3.14 -1.77 11.33
CA TYR A 19 1.87 -1.92 12.04
C TYR A 19 1.63 -0.78 13.02
N ARG A 20 2.66 -0.36 13.78
CA ARG A 20 2.53 0.79 14.70
C ARG A 20 2.32 2.12 13.97
N MET A 21 2.82 2.25 12.74
CA MET A 21 2.65 3.48 11.95
C MET A 21 1.31 3.52 11.19
N LEU A 22 0.88 2.40 10.64
CA LEU A 22 -0.29 2.31 9.75
C LEU A 22 -1.57 1.87 10.48
N GLY A 23 -1.44 1.22 11.64
CA GLY A 23 -2.57 0.78 12.47
C GLY A 23 -3.35 -0.43 11.94
N ARG A 24 -3.00 -0.95 10.75
CA ARG A 24 -3.64 -2.11 10.12
C ARG A 24 -2.61 -3.16 9.75
N TRP A 25 -2.92 -4.43 10.04
CA TRP A 25 -2.01 -5.55 9.77
C TRP A 25 -1.75 -5.73 8.28
N SER A 26 -2.81 -5.73 7.45
CA SER A 26 -2.69 -5.88 6.00
C SER A 26 -1.80 -4.80 5.37
N GLU A 27 -1.99 -3.53 5.75
CA GLU A 27 -1.17 -2.43 5.23
C GLU A 27 0.31 -2.54 5.67
N ALA A 28 0.55 -3.09 6.87
CA ALA A 28 1.89 -3.36 7.35
C ALA A 28 2.57 -4.47 6.54
N GLU A 29 1.85 -5.56 6.24
CA GLU A 29 2.35 -6.63 5.39
C GLU A 29 2.67 -6.15 3.98
N ASP A 30 1.78 -5.36 3.37
CA ASP A 30 2.01 -4.77 2.05
C ASP A 30 3.25 -3.86 2.04
N ALA A 31 3.43 -3.03 3.08
CA ALA A 31 4.60 -2.18 3.19
C ALA A 31 5.90 -2.99 3.34
N VAL A 32 5.86 -4.14 4.04
CA VAL A 32 7.01 -5.04 4.17
C VAL A 32 7.29 -5.77 2.86
N GLN A 33 6.27 -6.14 2.09
CA GLN A 33 6.44 -6.70 0.74
C GLN A 33 7.12 -5.68 -0.18
N ASP A 34 6.67 -4.43 -0.21
CA ASP A 34 7.32 -3.36 -0.97
C ASP A 34 8.78 -3.16 -0.54
N ALA A 35 9.06 -3.22 0.77
CA ALA A 35 10.42 -3.10 1.29
C ALA A 35 11.31 -4.25 0.80
N TYR A 36 10.78 -5.47 0.72
CA TYR A 36 11.49 -6.62 0.18
C TYR A 36 11.83 -6.43 -1.30
N LEU A 37 10.89 -5.94 -2.11
CA LEU A 37 11.14 -5.66 -3.53
C LEU A 37 12.23 -4.61 -3.72
N ARG A 38 12.21 -3.55 -2.89
CA ARG A 38 13.27 -2.53 -2.88
C ARG A 38 14.62 -3.10 -2.45
N TRP A 39 14.65 -3.99 -1.47
CA TRP A 39 15.87 -4.67 -1.01
C TRP A 39 16.48 -5.56 -2.10
N GLN A 40 15.64 -6.30 -2.82
CA GLN A 40 16.08 -7.13 -3.94
C GLN A 40 16.69 -6.32 -5.09
N ALA A 41 16.12 -5.14 -5.36
CA ALA A 41 16.57 -4.24 -6.41
C ALA A 41 17.80 -3.37 -6.04
N ALA A 42 18.08 -3.18 -4.74
CA ALA A 42 19.16 -2.29 -4.30
C ALA A 42 20.57 -2.85 -4.62
N ASP A 43 21.54 -1.98 -4.88
CA ASP A 43 22.95 -2.39 -4.83
C ASP A 43 23.37 -2.55 -3.36
N ARG A 44 23.53 -3.80 -2.94
CA ARG A 44 23.80 -4.16 -1.55
C ARG A 44 25.27 -4.00 -1.19
N SER A 45 26.17 -3.93 -2.18
CA SER A 45 27.60 -3.67 -1.93
C SER A 45 27.82 -2.27 -1.34
N ALA A 46 26.92 -1.33 -1.67
CA ALA A 46 26.91 0.03 -1.15
C ALA A 46 26.18 0.17 0.20
N ILE A 47 25.53 -0.89 0.72
CA ILE A 47 24.75 -0.84 1.96
C ILE A 47 25.59 -1.38 3.12
N ALA A 48 26.17 -0.47 3.89
CA ALA A 48 26.99 -0.81 5.06
C ALA A 48 26.19 -1.49 6.20
N THR A 49 24.90 -1.14 6.36
CA THR A 49 24.06 -1.68 7.43
C THR A 49 22.65 -1.99 6.93
N PRO A 50 22.38 -3.26 6.55
CA PRO A 50 21.07 -3.67 6.02
C PRO A 50 19.89 -3.31 6.93
N ALA A 51 20.04 -3.52 8.25
CA ALA A 51 19.00 -3.21 9.23
C ALA A 51 18.58 -1.73 9.22
N ALA A 52 19.55 -0.81 9.17
CA ALA A 52 19.31 0.63 9.16
C ALA A 52 18.69 1.07 7.82
N TRP A 53 19.17 0.51 6.71
CA TRP A 53 18.63 0.77 5.40
C TRP A 53 17.16 0.31 5.29
N LEU A 54 16.86 -0.92 5.70
CA LEU A 54 15.50 -1.47 5.71
C LEU A 54 14.55 -0.67 6.60
N THR A 55 15.03 -0.23 7.77
CA THR A 55 14.27 0.65 8.68
C THR A 55 13.93 1.98 8.00
N THR A 56 14.88 2.56 7.28
CA THR A 56 14.65 3.81 6.54
C THR A 56 13.61 3.60 5.43
N VAL A 57 13.71 2.48 4.70
CA VAL A 57 12.77 2.14 3.62
C VAL A 57 11.35 1.94 4.16
N ILE A 58 11.18 1.16 5.23
CA ILE A 58 9.84 0.89 5.77
C ILE A 58 9.18 2.16 6.32
N VAL A 59 9.94 3.02 7.00
CA VAL A 59 9.43 4.30 7.52
C VAL A 59 8.97 5.20 6.38
N ARG A 60 9.76 5.32 5.30
CA ARG A 60 9.38 6.11 4.12
C ARG A 60 8.12 5.58 3.45
N LEU A 61 8.03 4.25 3.26
CA LEU A 61 6.84 3.61 2.70
C LEU A 61 5.58 3.89 3.52
N CYS A 62 5.68 3.85 4.85
CA CYS A 62 4.55 4.15 5.74
C CYS A 62 4.15 5.64 5.67
N LEU A 63 5.12 6.55 5.68
CA LEU A 63 4.88 8.00 5.53
C LEU A 63 4.23 8.34 4.18
N ASP A 64 4.66 7.70 3.10
CA ASP A 64 4.08 7.89 1.76
C ASP A 64 2.63 7.41 1.70
N ARG A 65 2.33 6.26 2.31
CA ARG A 65 0.97 5.73 2.42
C ARG A 65 0.05 6.66 3.21
N MET A 66 0.49 7.13 4.38
CA MET A 66 -0.28 8.09 5.19
C MET A 66 -0.54 9.40 4.43
N ARG A 67 0.47 9.91 3.69
CA ARG A 67 0.30 11.10 2.83
C ARG A 67 -0.73 10.88 1.72
N ARG A 68 -0.71 9.72 1.05
CA ARG A 68 -1.69 9.36 0.01
C ARG A 68 -3.10 9.24 0.58
N ALA A 69 -3.26 8.58 1.73
CA ALA A 69 -4.55 8.43 2.40
C ALA A 69 -5.12 9.78 2.87
N LYS A 70 -4.26 10.72 3.28
CA LYS A 70 -4.67 12.09 3.60
C LYS A 70 -5.10 12.85 2.35
N ALA A 71 -4.32 12.76 1.27
CA ALA A 71 -4.64 13.43 0.00
C ALA A 71 -5.95 12.92 -0.62
N SER A 72 -6.23 11.61 -0.56
CA SER A 72 -7.51 11.06 -1.05
C SER A 72 -8.72 11.56 -0.24
N ARG A 73 -8.52 11.89 1.04
CA ARG A 73 -9.54 12.51 1.90
C ARG A 73 -9.73 14.01 1.62
N GLU A 74 -8.67 14.70 1.19
CA GLU A 74 -8.69 16.14 0.86
C GLU A 74 -9.16 16.43 -0.57
N VAL A 75 -9.00 15.48 -1.50
CA VAL A 75 -9.49 15.58 -2.90
C VAL A 75 -11.02 15.41 -2.99
N TYR A 76 -11.73 15.35 -1.85
CA TYR A 76 -13.16 15.12 -1.81
C TYR A 76 -14.01 16.39 -1.55
N VAL A 77 -14.18 17.19 -2.59
CA VAL A 77 -15.24 18.21 -2.72
C VAL A 77 -16.08 17.87 -3.97
N GLY A 78 -17.09 17.01 -3.79
CA GLY A 78 -18.03 16.54 -4.82
C GLY A 78 -18.89 15.37 -4.31
N PRO A 79 -20.03 14.99 -4.93
CA PRO A 79 -20.90 13.93 -4.40
C PRO A 79 -20.29 12.53 -4.55
N TRP A 80 -20.18 11.85 -3.41
CA TRP A 80 -19.98 10.41 -3.19
C TRP A 80 -20.48 9.42 -4.26
N LEU A 81 -19.65 8.72 -5.06
CA LEU A 81 -20.08 7.41 -5.58
C LEU A 81 -19.01 6.35 -5.24
N PRO A 82 -19.34 5.28 -4.48
CA PRO A 82 -18.44 4.15 -4.28
C PRO A 82 -18.06 3.49 -5.60
N GLU A 83 -16.94 2.73 -5.59
CA GLU A 83 -16.64 1.82 -6.69
C GLU A 83 -17.86 0.94 -6.98
N PRO A 84 -18.36 0.89 -8.23
CA PRO A 84 -19.53 0.12 -8.56
C PRO A 84 -19.24 -1.35 -8.30
N ILE A 85 -20.03 -1.95 -7.40
CA ILE A 85 -20.07 -3.39 -7.25
C ILE A 85 -20.63 -3.91 -8.57
N LEU A 86 -19.78 -4.55 -9.38
CA LEU A 86 -20.22 -5.28 -10.57
C LEU A 86 -21.00 -6.52 -10.09
N THR A 87 -22.26 -6.34 -9.70
CA THR A 87 -23.22 -7.43 -9.65
C THR A 87 -23.61 -7.73 -11.08
N MET A 88 -23.01 -8.79 -11.62
CA MET A 88 -23.52 -9.45 -12.81
C MET A 88 -24.94 -9.93 -12.50
N GLU A 89 -25.99 -9.23 -12.96
CA GLU A 89 -27.32 -9.80 -13.26
C GLU A 89 -28.33 -8.74 -13.77
N GLY A 90 -28.73 -8.91 -15.04
CA GLY A 90 -30.04 -8.68 -15.68
C GLY A 90 -30.98 -7.52 -15.30
N GLY A 91 -31.44 -6.77 -16.32
CA GLY A 91 -32.72 -6.07 -16.27
C GLY A 91 -32.90 -4.92 -17.26
N GLU A 92 -33.46 -5.22 -18.44
CA GLU A 92 -33.99 -4.24 -19.39
C GLU A 92 -35.10 -3.37 -18.73
N ARG A 93 -35.13 -2.08 -19.04
CA ARG A 93 -36.34 -1.30 -19.38
C ARG A 93 -35.99 0.17 -19.65
N ARG A 94 -36.23 0.62 -20.88
CA ARG A 94 -36.51 2.02 -21.20
C ARG A 94 -37.87 2.09 -21.89
N GLU A 95 -38.93 2.09 -21.09
CA GLU A 95 -40.12 2.90 -21.35
C GLU A 95 -39.71 4.37 -21.15
N ALA A 96 -40.26 5.41 -21.75
CA ALA A 96 -41.11 5.68 -22.89
C ALA A 96 -41.07 7.21 -23.07
N GLU A 97 -41.44 7.70 -24.26
CA GLU A 97 -42.12 8.99 -24.51
C GLU A 97 -41.54 10.33 -23.99
N MET A 98 -41.24 11.22 -24.94
CA MET A 98 -41.72 12.60 -25.02
C MET A 98 -41.37 13.08 -26.44
N GLU A 99 -42.28 12.99 -27.40
CA GLU A 99 -43.30 14.01 -27.73
C GLU A 99 -42.68 15.32 -28.23
N SER A 100 -42.58 15.48 -29.55
CA SER A 100 -43.41 16.41 -30.33
C SER A 100 -43.28 16.20 -31.83
#